data_AF-A0A2V8N7D8-F1
#
_entry.id   AF-A0A2V8N7D8-F1
#
_cell.length_a   1.000
_cell.length_b   1.000
_cell.length_c   1.000
_cell.angle_alpha   90.00
_cell.angle_beta   90.00
_cell.angle_gamma   90.00
#
_symmetry.space_group_name_H-M   'P 1'
#
loop_
_entity.id
_entity.type
_entity.pdbx_description
1 polymer ?
#
loop_
_entity_poly.entity_id
_entity_poly.type
_entity_poly.pdbx_seq_one_letter_code
_entity_poly.pdbx_strand_id
1 'polypeptide(L)' 'EHSIVNMFAIPAGMLLGAPVSLGQWWWWNQVPVTLGNIVAGALLTGIALWYTYARKQEYAARPSQARSGVAMAAGD' A
#
# COMPACT_ATOMS: atom_id res chain seq x y z
N GLU A 1 4.00 -1.67 -16.73
CA GLU A 1 3.93 -3.10 -16.37
C GLU A 1 3.09 -3.27 -15.11
N HIS A 2 2.14 -4.19 -15.13
CA HIS A 2 1.25 -4.46 -14.01
C HIS A 2 1.21 -5.97 -13.75
N SER A 3 1.72 -6.40 -12.60
CA SER A 3 1.93 -7.81 -12.28
C SER A 3 0.69 -8.69 -12.46
N ILE A 4 -0.49 -8.19 -12.05
CA ILE A 4 -1.77 -8.90 -12.20
C ILE A 4 -2.22 -9.02 -13.66
N VAL A 5 -2.04 -7.98 -14.48
CA VAL A 5 -2.37 -8.07 -15.91
C VAL A 5 -1.45 -9.08 -16.60
N ASN A 6 -0.17 -9.09 -16.23
CA ASN A 6 0.82 -10.00 -16.80
C ASN A 6 0.56 -11.47 -16.43
N MET A 7 -0.05 -11.72 -15.26
CA MET A 7 -0.53 -13.04 -14.84
C MET A 7 -1.62 -13.61 -15.73
N PHE A 8 -2.32 -12.77 -16.50
CA PHE A 8 -3.30 -13.20 -17.48
C PHE A 8 -2.73 -13.14 -18.90
N ALA A 9 -2.13 -12.02 -19.28
CA ALA A 9 -1.70 -11.74 -20.64
C ALA A 9 -0.58 -12.67 -21.12
N ILE A 10 0.40 -13.01 -20.26
CA ILE A 10 1.54 -13.85 -20.66
C ILE A 10 1.12 -15.32 -20.84
N PRO A 11 0.38 -15.95 -19.90
CA PRO A 11 -0.19 -17.28 -20.14
C PRO A 11 -1.12 -17.33 -21.35
N ALA A 12 -1.97 -16.32 -21.56
CA ALA A 12 -2.80 -16.23 -22.77
C ALA A 12 -1.94 -16.17 -24.04
N GLY A 13 -0.86 -15.39 -24.05
CA GLY A 13 0.09 -15.33 -25.15
C GLY A 13 0.79 -16.68 -25.41
N MET A 14 1.20 -17.39 -24.36
CA MET A 14 1.78 -18.73 -24.49
C MET A 14 0.79 -19.73 -25.11
N LEU A 15 -0.48 -19.70 -24.70
CA LEU A 15 -1.53 -20.55 -25.27
C LEU A 15 -1.81 -20.22 -26.75
N LEU A 16 -1.62 -18.96 -27.16
CA LEU A 16 -1.71 -18.52 -28.55
C LEU A 16 -0.43 -18.76 -29.36
N GLY A 17 0.58 -19.42 -28.79
CA GLY A 17 1.81 -19.84 -29.48
C GLY A 17 2.98 -18.86 -29.37
N ALA A 18 2.95 -17.92 -28.42
CA ALA A 18 4.11 -17.05 -28.18
C ALA A 18 5.32 -17.88 -27.69
N PRO A 19 6.55 -17.62 -28.19
CA PRO A 19 7.75 -18.36 -27.82
C PRO A 19 8.32 -17.88 -26.48
N VAL A 20 7.52 -17.96 -25.42
CA VAL A 20 7.92 -17.56 -24.06
C VAL A 20 7.90 -18.80 -23.17
N SER A 21 8.99 -19.05 -22.45
CA SER A 21 9.06 -20.12 -21.46
C SER A 21 8.56 -19.66 -20.09
N LEU A 22 8.13 -20.60 -19.24
CA LEU A 22 7.74 -20.30 -17.86
C LEU A 22 8.88 -19.60 -17.09
N GLY A 23 10.11 -20.04 -17.27
CA GLY A 23 11.27 -19.43 -16.61
C GLY A 23 11.52 -17.99 -17.07
N GLN A 24 11.37 -17.72 -18.37
CA GLN A 24 11.52 -16.37 -18.90
C GLN A 24 10.42 -15.43 -18.39
N TRP A 25 9.18 -15.90 -18.32
CA TRP A 25 8.08 -15.14 -17.73
C TRP A 25 8.35 -14.80 -16.26
N TRP A 26 8.71 -15.78 -15.44
CA TRP A 26 8.88 -15.54 -14.00
C TRP A 26 10.09 -14.66 -13.68
N TRP A 27 11.23 -14.93 -14.32
CA TRP A 27 12.48 -14.29 -13.92
C TRP A 27 12.71 -12.92 -14.55
N TRP A 28 12.23 -12.71 -15.77
CA TRP A 28 12.41 -11.45 -16.48
C TRP A 28 11.19 -10.53 -16.46
N ASN A 29 10.03 -11.02 -16.03
CA ASN A 29 8.82 -10.21 -15.95
C ASN A 29 8.18 -10.29 -14.56
N GLN A 30 7.72 -11.48 -14.14
CA GLN A 30 6.78 -11.54 -13.03
C GLN A 30 7.38 -11.08 -11.69
N VAL A 31 8.59 -11.55 -11.36
CA VAL A 31 9.29 -11.10 -10.15
C VAL A 31 9.64 -9.61 -10.20
N PRO A 32 10.36 -9.10 -11.22
CA PRO A 32 10.75 -7.68 -11.24
C PRO A 32 9.55 -6.73 -11.31
N VAL A 33 8.50 -7.06 -12.07
CA VAL A 33 7.29 -6.22 -12.16
C VAL A 33 6.53 -6.21 -10.84
N THR A 34 6.39 -7.35 -10.17
CA THR A 34 5.73 -7.42 -8.85
C THR A 34 6.49 -6.59 -7.83
N LEU A 35 7.82 -6.73 -7.78
CA LEU A 35 8.64 -5.95 -6.87
C LEU A 35 8.55 -4.44 -7.18
N GLY A 36 8.61 -4.07 -8.46
CA GLY A 36 8.43 -2.69 -8.90
C GLY A 36 7.07 -2.11 -8.51
N ASN A 37 5.98 -2.88 -8.65
CA ASN A 37 4.64 -2.46 -8.24
C ASN A 37 4.53 -2.26 -6.72
N ILE A 38 5.13 -3.16 -5.91
CA ILE A 38 5.15 -3.02 -4.45
C ILE A 38 5.96 -1.80 -4.03
N VAL A 39 7.17 -1.63 -4.58
CA VAL A 39 8.05 -0.50 -4.24
C VAL A 39 7.39 0.82 -4.64
N ALA A 40 6.84 0.92 -5.84
CA ALA A 40 6.13 2.12 -6.28
C ALA A 40 4.90 2.42 -5.41
N GLY A 41 4.10 1.39 -5.09
CA GLY A 41 2.94 1.54 -4.21
C GLY A 41 3.31 1.98 -2.79
N ALA A 42 4.38 1.42 -2.23
CA ALA A 42 4.87 1.79 -0.91
C ALA A 42 5.44 3.22 -0.90
N LEU A 43 6.28 3.57 -1.87
CA LEU A 43 6.97 4.85 -1.89
C LEU A 43 6.07 6.02 -2.30
N LEU A 44 5.23 5.84 -3.32
CA LEU A 44 4.44 6.95 -3.85
C LEU A 44 3.09 7.06 -3.16
N THR A 45 2.45 5.94 -2.85
CA THR A 45 1.13 5.94 -2.21
C THR A 45 1.24 5.78 -0.70
N GLY A 46 1.99 4.77 -0.24
CA GLY A 46 2.14 4.46 1.18
C GLY A 46 2.77 5.61 1.98
N ILE A 47 3.90 6.16 1.53
CA ILE A 47 4.54 7.31 2.19
C ILE A 47 3.67 8.56 2.11
N ALA A 48 3.04 8.84 0.96
CA ALA A 48 2.17 10.01 0.83
C ALA A 48 0.98 9.95 1.80
N LEU A 49 0.35 8.78 1.93
CA LEU A 49 -0.72 8.55 2.90
C LEU A 49 -0.20 8.62 4.34
N TRP A 50 0.97 8.04 4.63
CA TRP A 50 1.56 8.14 5.97
C TRP A 50 1.85 9.60 6.33
N TYR A 51 2.48 10.37 5.45
CA TYR A 51 2.81 11.78 5.71
C TYR A 51 1.57 12.63 5.98
N THR A 52 0.48 12.41 5.24
CA THR A 52 -0.75 13.20 5.35
C THR A 52 -1.66 12.75 6.51
N TYR A 53 -1.66 11.47 6.88
CA TYR A 53 -2.57 10.93 7.90
C TYR A 53 -1.92 10.52 9.22
N ALA A 54 -0.59 10.38 9.31
CA ALA A 54 0.09 9.93 10.54
C ALA A 54 -0.19 10.85 11.75
N ARG A 55 -0.42 12.15 11.53
CA ARG A 55 -0.76 13.09 12.62
C ARG A 55 -2.21 13.05 13.08
N LYS A 56 -3.11 12.42 12.32
CA LYS A 56 -4.54 12.36 12.67
C LYS A 56 -4.82 11.37 13.80
N GLN A 57 -4.00 10.33 13.94
CA GLN A 57 -4.13 9.36 15.03
C GLN A 57 -3.82 9.98 16.40
N GLU A 58 -2.92 10.95 16.46
CA GLU A 58 -2.50 11.60 17.71
C GLU A 58 -3.57 12.53 18.29
N TYR A 59 -4.51 13.02 17.47
CA TYR A 59 -5.70 13.74 17.93
C TYR A 59 -6.84 12.80 18.35
N ALA A 60 -6.96 11.62 17.72
CA ALA A 60 -7.96 10.61 18.08
C ALA A 60 -7.60 9.84 19.36
N ALA A 61 -6.30 9.70 19.67
CA ALA A 61 -5.80 8.98 20.83
C ALA A 61 -5.70 9.82 22.10
N ARG A 62 -5.93 11.15 22.05
CA ARG A 62 -6.03 11.97 23.25
C ARG A 62 -7.41 11.74 23.88
N PRO A 63 -7.51 11.07 25.04
CA PRO A 63 -8.75 11.13 25.80
C PRO A 63 -8.96 12.61 26.12
N SER A 64 -10.17 13.10 25.89
CA SER A 64 -10.58 14.46 26.21
C SER A 64 -10.39 14.74 27.72
N GLN A 65 -9.19 15.10 28.15
CA GLN A 65 -8.89 15.62 29.49
C GLN A 65 -9.43 17.04 29.72
N ALA A 66 -10.30 17.53 28.83
CA ALA A 66 -10.90 18.86 28.96
C ALA A 66 -12.11 18.90 29.91
N ARG A 67 -12.54 17.77 30.50
CA ARG A 67 -13.72 17.72 31.39
C ARG A 67 -13.42 17.53 32.89
N SER A 68 -12.17 17.27 33.27
CA SER A 68 -11.79 17.10 34.69
C SER A 68 -11.41 18.42 35.39
N GLY A 69 -10.98 19.44 34.65
CA GLY A 69 -10.60 20.75 35.24
C GLY A 69 -11.79 21.64 35.62
N VAL A 70 -12.96 21.46 34.99
CA VAL A 70 -14.16 22.28 35.27
C VAL A 70 -14.94 21.76 36.49
N ALA A 71 -14.88 20.46 36.77
CA ALA A 71 -15.54 19.87 37.94
C ALA A 71 -14.81 20.17 39.26
N MET A 72 -13.50 20.47 39.21
CA MET A 72 -12.66 20.83 40.36
C MET A 72 -12.72 22.32 40.74
N ALA A 73 -13.29 23.18 39.89
CA ALA A 73 -13.39 24.64 40.12
C ALA A 73 -14.83 25.10 40.40
N ALA A 74 -15.77 24.16 40.49
CA ALA A 74 -17.18 24.41 40.79
C ALA A 74 -17.59 23.77 42.14
N GLY A 75 -16.62 23.37 42.96
CA GLY A 75 -16.80 22.61 44.20
C GLY A 75 -16.33 23.36 45.45
N ASP A 76 -16.00 24.64 45.32
CA ASP A 76 -15.44 25.52 46.34
C ASP A 76 -16.23 26.83 46.44
#